data_AF-A0A1W1D310-F1
#
_entry.id   AF-A0A1W1D310-F1
#
_cell.length_a   1.000
_cell.length_b   1.000
_cell.length_c   1.000
_cell.angle_alpha   90.00
_cell.angle_beta   90.00
_cell.angle_gamma   90.00
#
_symmetry.space_group_name_H-M   'P 1'
#
loop_
_entity.id
_entity.type
_entity.pdbx_description
1 polymer ?
#
loop_
_entity_poly.entity_id
_entity_poly.type
_entity_poly.pdbx_seq_one_letter_code
_entity_poly.pdbx_strand_id
1 'polypeptide(L)'
;MLETIVEAAKNFCIHQIDLVCKDENATIKDDMIITYITINQNDKKYKISIAYNFDIAQHIAKLFLEEDTSDKETLIDMSLESTNLIVGSAKVLAENSGEHFLIDTPNFVAIQHIKQVPLSKTLQKDNYKIFIAIEKIDE
;
A
#
# COMPACT_ATOMS: atom_id res chain seq x y z
N MET A 1 -3.51 14.19 1.25
CA MET A 1 -2.69 13.12 0.63
C MET A 1 -2.44 11.91 1.52
N LEU A 2 -1.59 11.94 2.58
CA LEU A 2 -1.35 10.73 3.39
C LEU A 2 -2.63 10.14 3.96
N GLU A 3 -3.49 10.99 4.53
CA GLU A 3 -4.80 10.56 5.03
C GLU A 3 -5.68 9.95 3.93
N THR A 4 -5.65 10.52 2.72
CA THR A 4 -6.38 10.00 1.54
C THR A 4 -5.88 8.62 1.12
N ILE A 5 -4.55 8.40 1.08
CA ILE A 5 -3.97 7.09 0.78
C ILE A 5 -4.32 6.08 1.88
N VAL A 6 -4.22 6.47 3.15
CA VAL A 6 -4.57 5.61 4.29
C VAL A 6 -6.05 5.23 4.26
N GLU A 7 -6.93 6.17 3.96
CA GLU A 7 -8.36 5.92 3.81
C GLU A 7 -8.65 4.98 2.64
N ALA A 8 -8.01 5.19 1.50
CA ALA A 8 -8.11 4.26 0.36
C ALA A 8 -7.62 2.86 0.72
N ALA A 9 -6.54 2.75 1.50
CA ALA A 9 -6.02 1.47 1.97
C ALA A 9 -6.97 0.79 2.97
N LYS A 10 -7.63 1.55 3.85
CA LYS A 10 -8.70 1.02 4.71
C LYS A 10 -9.88 0.51 3.90
N ASN A 11 -10.30 1.26 2.88
CA ASN A 11 -11.37 0.84 1.97
C ASN A 11 -10.98 -0.42 1.19
N PHE A 12 -9.73 -0.53 0.73
CA PHE A 12 -9.21 -1.76 0.15
C PHE A 12 -9.28 -2.92 1.14
N CYS A 13 -8.80 -2.73 2.37
CA CYS A 13 -8.85 -3.75 3.40
C CYS A 13 -10.28 -4.25 3.63
N ILE A 14 -11.24 -3.34 3.82
CA ILE A 14 -12.63 -3.70 4.15
C ILE A 14 -13.35 -4.30 2.93
N HIS A 15 -13.24 -3.68 1.76
CA HIS A 15 -14.12 -3.99 0.64
C HIS A 15 -13.52 -4.95 -0.39
N GLN A 16 -12.20 -5.05 -0.47
CA GLN A 16 -11.51 -5.91 -1.45
C GLN A 16 -10.96 -7.18 -0.81
N ILE A 17 -10.55 -7.12 0.46
CA ILE A 17 -9.94 -8.28 1.14
C ILE A 17 -10.65 -8.70 2.43
N ASP A 18 -11.86 -8.19 2.67
CA ASP A 18 -12.74 -8.51 3.81
C ASP A 18 -12.04 -8.46 5.19
N LEU A 19 -11.28 -7.39 5.40
CA LEU A 19 -10.37 -7.24 6.51
C LEU A 19 -10.49 -5.85 7.14
N VAL A 20 -10.94 -5.80 8.39
CA VAL A 20 -11.00 -4.55 9.16
C VAL A 20 -9.65 -4.26 9.80
N CYS A 21 -8.80 -3.54 9.07
CA CYS A 21 -7.51 -3.03 9.56
C CYS A 21 -7.70 -1.86 10.53
N LYS A 22 -6.84 -1.79 11.55
CA LYS A 22 -6.76 -0.65 12.47
C LYS A 22 -5.46 0.11 12.28
N ASP A 23 -5.53 1.42 12.54
CA ASP A 23 -4.36 2.29 12.61
C ASP A 23 -3.52 1.94 13.83
N GLU A 24 -2.29 1.49 13.62
CA GLU A 24 -1.34 1.24 14.70
C GLU A 24 -0.02 1.97 14.45
N ASN A 25 0.58 2.49 15.52
CA ASN A 25 1.97 2.93 15.51
C ASN A 25 2.86 1.76 15.94
N ALA A 26 2.73 0.63 15.24
CA ALA A 26 3.45 -0.59 15.59
C ALA A 26 4.88 -0.56 15.03
N THR A 27 5.82 -1.13 15.79
CA THR A 27 7.14 -1.43 15.23
C THR A 27 7.00 -2.63 14.29
N ILE A 28 7.35 -2.44 13.02
CA ILE A 28 7.36 -3.51 12.03
C ILE A 28 8.66 -4.30 12.22
N LYS A 29 8.52 -5.59 12.55
CA LYS A 29 9.66 -6.51 12.71
C LYS A 29 9.71 -7.57 11.62
N ASP A 30 8.71 -7.61 10.76
CA ASP A 30 8.59 -8.59 9.70
C ASP A 30 9.37 -8.12 8.46
N ASP A 31 9.76 -9.07 7.61
CA ASP A 31 10.14 -8.74 6.25
C ASP A 31 8.90 -8.34 5.46
N MET A 32 9.00 -7.21 4.77
CA MET A 32 7.90 -6.63 4.02
C MET A 32 8.25 -6.60 2.53
N ILE A 33 7.30 -6.97 1.68
CA ILE A 33 7.35 -6.75 0.24
C ILE A 33 7.10 -5.27 0.01
N ILE A 34 8.12 -4.53 -0.41
CA ILE A 34 8.05 -3.07 -0.58
C ILE A 34 7.77 -2.75 -2.04
N THR A 35 6.68 -2.03 -2.26
CA THR A 35 6.33 -1.46 -3.56
C THR A 35 6.24 0.05 -3.45
N TYR A 36 6.33 0.75 -4.58
CA TYR A 36 6.02 2.16 -4.62
C TYR A 36 5.35 2.56 -5.92
N ILE A 37 4.63 3.68 -5.88
CA ILE A 37 4.09 4.36 -7.04
C ILE A 37 4.38 5.85 -6.89
N THR A 38 4.81 6.47 -7.97
CA THR A 38 5.03 7.92 -7.99
C THR A 38 3.73 8.61 -8.36
N ILE A 39 3.43 9.71 -7.68
CA ILE A 39 2.31 10.58 -8.01
C ILE A 39 2.78 12.01 -8.26
N ASN A 40 2.12 12.71 -9.18
CA ASN A 40 2.38 14.11 -9.48
C ASN A 40 1.15 14.95 -9.14
N GLN A 41 1.31 15.89 -8.20
CA GLN A 41 0.27 16.82 -7.76
C GLN A 41 0.84 18.24 -7.75
N ASN A 42 0.25 19.15 -8.54
CA ASN A 42 0.63 20.57 -8.60
C ASN A 42 2.15 20.77 -8.79
N ASP A 43 2.72 20.12 -9.80
CA ASP A 43 4.15 20.12 -10.14
C ASP A 43 5.09 19.57 -9.05
N LYS A 44 4.54 18.88 -8.05
CA LYS A 44 5.31 18.18 -7.01
C LYS A 44 5.18 16.68 -7.21
N LYS A 45 6.31 15.98 -7.16
CA LYS A 45 6.37 14.52 -7.20
C LYS A 45 6.45 13.95 -5.78
N TYR A 46 5.68 12.91 -5.56
CA TYR A 46 5.67 12.17 -4.31
C TYR A 46 5.84 10.68 -4.60
N LYS A 47 6.68 10.03 -3.80
CA LYS A 47 6.80 8.57 -3.76
C LYS A 47 5.85 8.04 -2.70
N ILE A 48 4.87 7.25 -3.11
CA ILE A 48 3.98 6.53 -2.20
C ILE A 48 4.52 5.11 -2.09
N SER A 49 5.12 4.77 -0.95
CA SER A 49 5.59 3.41 -0.70
C SER A 49 4.52 2.65 0.08
N ILE A 50 4.12 1.49 -0.42
CA ILE A 50 3.22 0.57 0.28
C ILE A 50 3.94 -0.76 0.42
N ALA A 51 3.98 -1.26 1.65
CA ALA A 51 4.62 -2.52 1.94
C ALA A 51 3.68 -3.48 2.66
N TYR A 52 3.82 -4.75 2.33
CA TYR A 52 2.94 -5.82 2.77
C TYR A 52 3.79 -6.89 3.44
N ASN A 53 3.39 -7.37 4.61
CA ASN A 53 4.02 -8.60 5.10
C ASN A 53 3.51 -9.81 4.30
N PHE A 54 4.23 -10.92 4.36
CA PHE A 54 3.89 -12.11 3.59
C PHE A 54 2.49 -12.65 3.88
N ASP A 55 2.01 -12.56 5.13
CA ASP A 55 0.69 -13.05 5.49
C ASP A 55 -0.43 -12.33 4.73
N ILE A 56 -0.36 -10.99 4.63
CA ILE A 56 -1.40 -10.24 3.93
C ILE A 56 -1.27 -10.39 2.41
N ALA A 57 -0.04 -10.49 1.89
CA ALA A 57 0.18 -10.77 0.47
C ALA A 57 -0.41 -12.14 0.07
N GLN A 58 -0.23 -13.17 0.91
CA GLN A 58 -0.83 -14.48 0.67
C GLN A 58 -2.36 -14.43 0.77
N HIS A 59 -2.90 -13.68 1.74
CA HIS A 59 -4.35 -13.48 1.86
C HIS A 59 -4.94 -12.82 0.61
N ILE A 60 -4.27 -11.78 0.09
CA ILE A 60 -4.64 -11.13 -1.17
C ILE A 60 -4.59 -12.15 -2.32
N ALA A 61 -3.49 -12.90 -2.47
CA ALA A 61 -3.35 -13.91 -3.52
C ALA A 61 -4.44 -14.98 -3.44
N LYS A 62 -4.79 -15.44 -2.24
CA LYS A 62 -5.89 -16.40 -2.06
C LYS A 62 -7.23 -15.85 -2.53
N LEU A 63 -7.52 -14.58 -2.24
CA LEU A 63 -8.81 -13.98 -2.63
C LEU A 63 -8.91 -13.69 -4.12
N PHE A 64 -7.81 -13.28 -4.76
CA PHE A 64 -7.81 -12.87 -6.16
C PHE A 64 -7.52 -14.01 -7.13
N LEU A 65 -6.69 -14.97 -6.72
CA LEU A 65 -6.19 -16.07 -7.56
C LEU A 65 -6.64 -17.46 -7.08
N GLU A 66 -7.36 -17.55 -5.95
CA GLU A 66 -7.79 -18.80 -5.30
C GLU A 66 -6.63 -19.70 -4.81
N GLU A 67 -5.41 -19.18 -4.72
CA GLU A 67 -4.21 -19.93 -4.30
C GLU A 67 -4.03 -19.98 -2.77
N ASP A 68 -3.98 -21.18 -2.20
CA ASP A 68 -3.70 -21.38 -0.76
C ASP A 68 -2.23 -21.15 -0.39
N THR A 69 -1.34 -21.27 -1.35
CA THR A 69 0.09 -21.02 -1.19
C THR A 69 0.63 -20.54 -2.51
N SER A 70 1.19 -19.33 -2.50
CA SER A 70 1.73 -18.68 -3.69
C SER A 70 3.25 -18.57 -3.56
N ASP A 71 3.94 -18.61 -4.69
CA ASP A 71 5.37 -18.35 -4.71
C ASP A 71 5.67 -16.85 -4.51
N LYS A 72 6.95 -16.54 -4.27
CA LYS A 72 7.38 -15.17 -3.99
C LYS A 72 7.09 -14.20 -5.15
N GLU A 73 7.16 -14.65 -6.40
CA GLU A 73 6.91 -13.81 -7.57
C GLU A 73 5.44 -13.41 -7.61
N THR A 74 4.55 -14.37 -7.43
CA THR A 74 3.10 -14.16 -7.34
C THR A 74 2.75 -13.20 -6.19
N LEU A 75 3.37 -13.33 -5.02
CA LEU A 75 3.14 -12.42 -3.90
C LEU A 75 3.63 -10.98 -4.18
N ILE A 76 4.72 -10.83 -4.94
CA ILE A 76 5.21 -9.52 -5.40
C ILE A 76 4.20 -8.90 -6.38
N ASP A 77 3.73 -9.67 -7.36
CA ASP A 77 2.78 -9.20 -8.37
C ASP A 77 1.46 -8.78 -7.73
N MET A 78 0.94 -9.57 -6.80
CA MET A 78 -0.27 -9.22 -6.06
C MET A 78 -0.07 -7.98 -5.17
N SER A 79 1.13 -7.77 -4.64
CA SER A 79 1.47 -6.54 -3.90
C SER A 79 1.52 -5.31 -4.82
N LEU A 80 2.01 -5.46 -6.06
CA LEU A 80 2.01 -4.39 -7.06
C LEU A 80 0.59 -4.02 -7.50
N GLU A 81 -0.24 -5.03 -7.78
CA GLU A 81 -1.65 -4.81 -8.14
C GLU A 81 -2.42 -4.16 -6.98
N SER A 82 -2.21 -4.63 -5.75
CA SER A 82 -2.81 -4.01 -4.56
C SER A 82 -2.40 -2.55 -4.40
N THR A 83 -1.14 -2.21 -4.65
CA THR A 83 -0.66 -0.82 -4.61
C THR A 83 -1.33 0.03 -5.68
N ASN A 84 -1.50 -0.52 -6.89
CA ASN A 84 -2.23 0.15 -7.96
C ASN A 84 -3.70 0.40 -7.57
N LEU A 85 -4.39 -0.59 -7.00
CA LEU A 85 -5.78 -0.48 -6.55
C LEU A 85 -5.93 0.56 -5.41
N ILE A 86 -5.05 0.54 -4.42
CA ILE A 86 -5.08 1.47 -3.29
C ILE A 86 -4.86 2.90 -3.78
N VAL A 87 -3.81 3.15 -4.56
CA VAL A 87 -3.48 4.53 -4.99
C VAL A 87 -4.45 5.02 -6.08
N GLY A 88 -4.95 4.13 -6.94
CA GLY A 88 -6.03 4.42 -7.87
C GLY A 88 -7.33 4.80 -7.15
N SER A 89 -7.71 4.08 -6.09
CA SER A 89 -8.84 4.43 -5.23
C SER A 89 -8.64 5.79 -4.55
N ALA A 90 -7.43 6.05 -4.04
CA ALA A 90 -7.09 7.34 -3.44
C ALA A 90 -7.20 8.51 -4.42
N LYS A 91 -6.90 8.29 -5.70
CA LYS A 91 -7.09 9.29 -6.76
C LYS A 91 -8.56 9.65 -6.89
N VAL A 92 -9.44 8.66 -6.94
CA VAL A 92 -10.90 8.89 -7.01
C VAL A 92 -11.40 9.64 -5.78
N LEU A 93 -10.92 9.28 -4.58
CA LEU A 93 -11.27 9.98 -3.33
C LEU A 93 -10.81 11.45 -3.33
N ALA A 94 -9.61 11.73 -3.84
CA ALA A 94 -9.08 13.08 -3.97
C ALA A 94 -9.88 13.91 -4.98
N GLU A 95 -10.24 13.33 -6.13
CA GLU A 95 -11.03 14.00 -7.17
C GLU A 95 -12.41 14.44 -6.64
N ASN A 96 -13.05 13.60 -5.83
CA ASN A 96 -14.31 13.95 -5.16
C ASN A 96 -14.18 15.11 -4.16
N SER A 97 -12.96 15.40 -3.70
CA SER A 97 -12.64 16.49 -2.77
C SER A 97 -12.05 17.72 -3.48
N GLY A 98 -11.98 17.71 -4.82
CA GLY A 98 -11.42 18.79 -5.64
C GLY A 98 -9.90 18.77 -5.78
N GLU A 99 -9.23 17.72 -5.32
CA GLU A 99 -7.79 17.50 -5.53
C GLU A 99 -7.54 16.60 -6.74
N HIS A 100 -6.54 16.92 -7.56
CA HIS A 100 -6.16 16.10 -8.71
C HIS A 100 -4.69 15.72 -8.65
N PHE A 101 -4.38 14.45 -8.95
CA PHE A 101 -3.01 14.00 -9.15
C PHE A 101 -2.95 12.92 -10.23
N LEU A 102 -1.80 12.84 -10.90
CA LEU A 102 -1.46 11.76 -11.83
C LEU A 102 -0.73 10.66 -11.08
N ILE A 103 -0.94 9.42 -11.50
CA ILE A 103 -0.30 8.23 -10.94
C ILE A 103 0.51 7.54 -12.04
N ASP A 104 1.74 7.14 -11.72
CA ASP A 104 2.56 6.31 -12.58
C ASP A 104 2.22 4.82 -12.35
N THR A 105 3.04 3.88 -12.85
CA THR A 105 2.87 2.46 -12.56
C THR A 105 3.57 2.08 -11.24
N PRO A 106 3.04 1.10 -10.48
CA PRO A 106 3.71 0.58 -9.31
C PRO A 106 5.02 -0.13 -9.68
N ASN A 107 5.99 -0.11 -8.78
CA ASN A 107 7.30 -0.72 -8.93
C ASN A 107 7.68 -1.48 -7.66
N PHE A 108 8.33 -2.63 -7.82
CA PHE A 108 8.89 -3.39 -6.70
C PHE A 108 10.24 -2.80 -6.29
N VAL A 109 10.49 -2.70 -4.98
CA VAL A 109 11.76 -2.18 -4.43
C VAL A 109 12.62 -3.32 -3.91
N ALA A 110 12.12 -4.02 -2.90
CA ALA A 110 12.86 -5.03 -2.16
C ALA A 110 11.93 -5.82 -1.24
N ILE A 111 12.46 -6.90 -0.67
CA ILE A 111 11.91 -7.54 0.53
C ILE A 111 12.89 -7.29 1.67
N GLN A 112 12.46 -6.54 2.68
CA GLN A 112 13.30 -6.21 3.84
C GLN A 112 12.47 -5.71 5.03
N HIS A 113 13.10 -5.69 6.20
CA HIS A 113 12.58 -4.98 7.36
C HIS A 113 12.43 -3.47 7.12
N ILE A 114 11.31 -2.92 7.59
CA ILE A 114 11.01 -1.49 7.49
C ILE A 114 11.15 -0.84 8.85
N LYS A 115 11.80 0.34 8.87
CA LYS A 115 11.76 1.25 10.02
C LYS A 115 10.67 2.29 9.79
N GLN A 116 9.95 2.62 10.85
CA GLN A 116 8.97 3.72 10.83
C GLN A 116 9.65 5.02 10.37
N VAL A 117 8.97 5.78 9.51
CA VAL A 117 9.43 7.10 9.03
C VAL A 117 8.40 8.19 9.37
N PRO A 118 8.76 9.48 9.42
CA PRO A 118 7.87 10.53 9.92
C PRO A 118 6.51 10.63 9.22
N LEU A 119 6.45 10.43 7.91
CA LEU A 119 5.23 10.48 7.11
C LEU A 119 4.77 9.08 6.72
N SER A 120 4.49 8.25 7.73
CA SER A 120 4.02 6.89 7.51
C SER A 120 2.92 6.45 8.47
N LYS A 121 2.21 5.40 8.07
CA LYS A 121 1.13 4.78 8.81
C LYS A 121 1.17 3.26 8.65
N THR A 122 0.85 2.53 9.71
CA THR A 122 0.66 1.08 9.65
C THR A 122 -0.81 0.76 9.87
N LEU A 123 -1.35 -0.07 8.97
CA LEU A 123 -2.65 -0.72 9.09
C LEU A 123 -2.41 -2.17 9.50
N GLN A 124 -3.08 -2.63 10.57
CA GLN A 124 -2.87 -3.97 11.10
C GLN A 124 -4.18 -4.64 11.52
N LYS A 125 -4.23 -5.96 11.35
CA LYS A 125 -5.17 -6.89 11.99
C LYS A 125 -4.46 -8.22 12.21
N ASP A 126 -4.39 -8.69 13.46
CA ASP A 126 -3.69 -9.92 13.81
C ASP A 126 -2.23 -9.92 13.29
N ASN A 127 -1.87 -10.87 12.42
CA ASN A 127 -0.58 -10.94 11.74
C ASN A 127 -0.52 -10.11 10.45
N TYR A 128 -1.64 -9.64 9.90
CA TYR A 128 -1.68 -8.89 8.65
C TYR A 128 -1.25 -7.43 8.86
N LYS A 129 -0.28 -6.97 8.06
CA LYS A 129 0.29 -5.63 8.17
C LYS A 129 0.48 -5.00 6.79
N ILE A 130 -0.06 -3.79 6.64
CA ILE A 130 0.24 -2.88 5.54
C ILE A 130 0.93 -1.65 6.11
N PHE A 131 2.08 -1.30 5.56
CA PHE A 131 2.79 -0.06 5.86
C PHE A 131 2.69 0.90 4.68
N ILE A 132 2.37 2.16 4.96
CA ILE A 132 2.19 3.20 3.95
C ILE A 132 3.11 4.36 4.34
N ALA A 133 3.94 4.82 3.41
CA ALA A 133 4.78 5.99 3.60
C ALA A 133 4.71 6.93 2.39
N ILE A 134 4.83 8.23 2.66
CA ILE A 134 4.90 9.26 1.63
C ILE A 134 6.20 10.03 1.78
N GLU A 135 6.93 10.15 0.68
CA GLU A 135 8.14 10.95 0.58
C GLU A 135 7.97 11.93 -0.59
N LYS A 136 8.34 13.20 -0.38
CA LYS A 136 8.43 14.16 -1.48
C LYS A 136 9.74 13.90 -2.22
N ILE A 137 9.68 13.77 -3.54
CA ILE A 137 10.86 13.64 -4.38
C ILE A 137 11.15 15.04 -4.92
N ASP A 138 12.25 15.65 -4.49
CA ASP A 138 12.77 16.86 -5.12
C ASP A 138 13.59 16.43 -6.34
N GLU A 139 13.29 17.00 -7.51
CA GLU A 139 14.15 16.90 -8.71
C GLU A 139 15.35 17.84 -8.60
#